data_AF-A0A842WNG4-F1
#
_entry.id   AF-A0A842WNG4-F1
#
_cell.length_a   1.000
_cell.length_b   1.000
_cell.length_c   1.000
_cell.angle_alpha   90.00
_cell.angle_beta   90.00
_cell.angle_gamma   90.00
#
_symmetry.space_group_name_H-M   'P 1'
#
loop_
_entity.id
_entity.type
_entity.pdbx_description
1 polymer ?
#
loop_
_entity_poly.entity_id
_entity_poly.type
_entity_poly.pdbx_seq_one_letter_code
_entity_poly.pdbx_strand_id
1 'polypeptide(L)'
;MRFSIGIILFTTALLCLPLPVHPITYESSNHTVAQDIIYSTDIASEVYHAADINLYRGYLQELTANGSRGYGSAQNEHARNWLIEKFDELTGGKAVVTVEGHYDNIIARLPGTLGDSAPSLVVGAHYDTVNCDGANDDGSGTVALLELARILSPHTFPLDIYLCAWNAEEFGLYGSAETAPSFIENEIDILAYYNIDMLLYANPALPSDELVYMFYTNAGTSIYQDAQLWAEQAEAMNQNFGTRIIQSEPQTLCPYWRQSDHYPFYTEGYKSVIFTTESGLAADTFLHTEEDTWDNPEYDYMPAIETVASLGASIAFGAQRPQNQLIHEKYSMTLDASENKSLLVCITKETPFEAVANMSVNQEYQIQLRNPDGGLVYDSTKTLGSTIQETIVSTDVTELGQYELIIINKGASTATVEVDITHDFDYEGNGVSDSTESWVNGFDADSDNDLISDSWEEIMGTQRFNADEDNDGLSDYEEIYIYKTSPSSNDTDRDLMSDSYEVLNGLQPKRDDAEEDLDGDGLTNLEEFLLGTKANSTDSDSDGMPDSWEVYYGTDPCVDDARLDPDGDLLVNIDEYRSGTNPFVADSITLMIVLVGTIMIVPVAILYILKRKNIIS
;
A
#
# COMPACT_ATOMS: atom_id res chain seq x y z
N MET A 1 -22.42 72.59 36.89
CA MET A 1 -23.46 72.22 35.90
C MET A 1 -22.74 71.69 34.68
N ARG A 2 -22.96 70.41 34.39
CA ARG A 2 -22.50 69.70 33.19
C ARG A 2 -23.35 70.12 32.00
N PHE A 3 -22.76 70.23 30.82
CA PHE A 3 -23.42 69.84 29.58
C PHE A 3 -22.37 69.20 28.66
N SER A 4 -22.53 67.89 28.48
CA SER A 4 -21.76 67.05 27.58
C SER A 4 -22.22 67.28 26.14
N ILE A 5 -21.28 67.39 25.21
CA ILE A 5 -21.52 67.31 23.76
C ILE A 5 -21.21 65.86 23.37
N GLY A 6 -22.27 65.11 23.07
CA GLY A 6 -22.18 63.74 22.55
C GLY A 6 -21.90 63.76 21.06
N ILE A 7 -20.77 63.18 20.66
CA ILE A 7 -20.49 62.78 19.29
C ILE A 7 -21.10 61.39 19.11
N ILE A 8 -22.05 61.29 18.18
CA ILE A 8 -22.71 60.04 17.80
C ILE A 8 -21.73 59.25 16.92
N LEU A 9 -21.13 58.21 17.48
CA LEU A 9 -20.43 57.15 16.75
C LEU A 9 -21.45 56.09 16.36
N PHE A 10 -21.68 55.91 15.06
CA PHE A 10 -22.42 54.79 14.51
C PHE A 10 -21.59 53.51 14.71
N THR A 11 -22.03 52.64 15.61
CA THR A 11 -21.55 51.27 15.73
C THR A 11 -22.35 50.36 14.78
N THR A 12 -21.77 50.01 13.64
CA THR A 12 -22.25 48.88 12.83
C THR A 12 -21.70 47.59 13.42
N ALA A 13 -22.53 46.84 14.13
CA ALA A 13 -22.28 45.44 14.44
C ALA A 13 -22.54 44.63 13.17
N LEU A 14 -21.48 44.21 12.46
CA LEU A 14 -21.59 43.16 11.46
C LEU A 14 -21.59 41.82 12.22
N LEU A 15 -22.71 41.09 12.15
CA LEU A 15 -22.69 39.65 12.38
C LEU A 15 -21.92 39.00 11.22
N CYS A 16 -20.75 38.42 11.49
CA CYS A 16 -20.12 37.47 10.58
C CYS A 16 -20.85 36.12 10.73
N LEU A 17 -21.70 35.79 9.75
CA LEU A 17 -22.07 34.41 9.47
C LEU A 17 -21.04 33.86 8.46
N PRO A 18 -20.52 32.64 8.64
CA PRO A 18 -19.63 32.03 7.65
C PRO A 18 -20.40 31.77 6.36
N LEU A 19 -19.84 32.19 5.23
CA LEU A 19 -20.31 31.80 3.90
C LEU A 19 -19.92 30.33 3.65
N PRO A 20 -20.78 29.52 2.99
CA PRO A 20 -20.38 28.19 2.54
C PRO A 20 -19.28 28.32 1.49
N VAL A 21 -18.14 27.69 1.77
CA VAL A 21 -17.07 27.50 0.79
C VAL A 21 -17.53 26.38 -0.14
N HIS A 22 -17.85 26.72 -1.39
CA HIS A 22 -18.04 25.72 -2.42
C HIS A 22 -16.68 25.09 -2.77
N PRO A 23 -16.55 23.75 -2.79
CA PRO A 23 -15.37 23.11 -3.35
C PRO A 23 -15.27 23.48 -4.83
N ILE A 24 -14.11 23.99 -5.24
CA ILE A 24 -13.77 24.08 -6.66
C ILE A 24 -13.28 22.69 -7.04
N THR A 25 -14.10 21.94 -7.78
CA THR A 25 -13.67 20.71 -8.44
C THR A 25 -12.69 21.06 -9.55
N TYR A 26 -11.43 20.65 -9.39
CA TYR A 26 -10.53 20.50 -10.54
C TYR A 26 -10.91 19.18 -11.21
N GLU A 27 -11.45 19.25 -12.43
CA GLU A 27 -11.44 18.10 -13.34
C GLU A 27 -9.97 17.81 -13.67
N SER A 28 -9.41 16.76 -13.06
CA SER A 28 -8.15 16.18 -13.52
C SER A 28 -8.40 15.60 -14.91
N SER A 29 -7.72 16.14 -15.91
CA SER A 29 -7.65 15.52 -17.22
C SER A 29 -7.02 14.13 -17.04
N ASN A 30 -7.81 13.08 -17.31
CA ASN A 30 -7.37 11.70 -17.41
C ASN A 30 -6.14 11.58 -18.33
N HIS A 31 -4.98 11.51 -17.70
CA HIS A 31 -3.77 10.89 -18.23
C HIS A 31 -3.25 9.94 -17.16
N THR A 32 -4.01 8.89 -16.89
CA THR A 32 -3.49 7.67 -16.26
C THR A 32 -2.59 6.99 -17.28
N VAL A 33 -1.32 7.42 -17.32
CA VAL A 33 -0.26 6.45 -17.56
C VAL A 33 -0.26 5.64 -16.27
N ALA A 34 -0.67 4.37 -16.33
CA ALA A 34 -0.42 3.45 -15.25
C ALA A 34 1.08 3.52 -14.95
N GLN A 35 1.48 4.15 -13.84
CA GLN A 35 2.83 3.99 -13.35
C GLN A 35 2.93 2.53 -12.97
N ASP A 36 3.82 1.79 -13.65
CA ASP A 36 4.10 0.41 -13.32
C ASP A 36 4.46 0.35 -11.83
N ILE A 37 3.62 -0.29 -11.02
CA ILE A 37 3.90 -0.57 -9.61
C ILE A 37 5.20 -1.38 -9.58
N ILE A 38 6.13 -1.08 -8.66
CA ILE A 38 7.39 -1.83 -8.48
C ILE A 38 7.12 -3.20 -7.85
N TYR A 39 6.17 -3.94 -8.40
CA TYR A 39 5.88 -5.31 -8.01
C TYR A 39 6.69 -6.28 -8.87
N SER A 40 7.01 -5.91 -10.12
CA SER A 40 7.62 -6.81 -11.10
C SER A 40 8.79 -6.23 -11.90
N THR A 41 9.39 -5.13 -11.46
CA THR A 41 10.51 -4.50 -12.17
C THR A 41 11.62 -4.12 -11.21
N ASP A 42 12.82 -4.61 -11.47
CA ASP A 42 14.03 -4.19 -10.76
C ASP A 42 14.43 -2.79 -11.25
N ILE A 43 14.20 -1.80 -10.40
CA ILE A 43 14.61 -0.41 -10.61
C ILE A 43 15.81 -0.02 -9.74
N ALA A 44 16.45 -0.97 -9.04
CA ALA A 44 17.51 -0.66 -8.08
C ALA A 44 18.67 0.09 -8.75
N SER A 45 19.05 -0.31 -9.97
CA SER A 45 20.07 0.39 -10.76
C SER A 45 19.64 1.82 -11.13
N GLU A 46 18.38 2.03 -11.48
CA GLU A 46 17.85 3.37 -11.80
C GLU A 46 17.93 4.28 -10.57
N VAL A 47 17.46 3.80 -9.42
CA VAL A 47 17.48 4.55 -8.15
C VAL A 47 18.91 4.84 -7.71
N TYR A 48 19.83 3.87 -7.82
CA TYR A 48 21.25 4.05 -7.50
C TYR A 48 21.86 5.23 -8.27
N HIS A 49 21.67 5.24 -9.59
CA HIS A 49 22.27 6.24 -10.47
C HIS A 49 21.50 7.58 -10.48
N ALA A 50 20.34 7.65 -9.81
CA ALA A 50 19.59 8.88 -9.67
C ALA A 50 20.19 9.82 -8.63
N ALA A 51 20.99 9.33 -7.67
CA ALA A 51 21.60 10.14 -6.62
C ALA A 51 22.59 11.19 -7.18
N ASP A 52 22.48 12.44 -6.71
CA ASP A 52 23.28 13.59 -7.18
C ASP A 52 24.03 14.27 -6.02
N ILE A 53 25.34 14.12 -6.02
CA ILE A 53 26.24 14.69 -5.00
C ILE A 53 26.16 16.22 -4.89
N ASN A 54 25.85 16.93 -5.99
CA ASN A 54 25.78 18.39 -5.98
C ASN A 54 24.47 18.88 -5.35
N LEU A 55 23.37 18.18 -5.61
CA LEU A 55 22.09 18.46 -4.95
C LEU A 55 22.19 18.18 -3.45
N TYR A 56 22.72 17.01 -3.09
CA TYR A 56 23.00 16.64 -1.70
C TYR A 56 23.83 17.72 -0.98
N ARG A 57 24.94 18.15 -1.58
CA ARG A 57 25.79 19.21 -1.01
C ARG A 57 25.07 20.55 -0.92
N GLY A 58 24.22 20.88 -1.89
CA GLY A 58 23.39 22.08 -1.88
C GLY A 58 22.41 22.09 -0.71
N TYR A 59 21.75 20.96 -0.43
CA TYR A 59 20.87 20.82 0.73
C TYR A 59 21.63 21.03 2.03
N LEU A 60 22.84 20.47 2.15
CA LEU A 60 23.65 20.63 3.37
C LEU A 60 24.06 22.08 3.59
N GLN A 61 24.45 22.77 2.52
CA GLN A 61 24.74 24.20 2.57
C GLN A 61 23.52 25.01 3.03
N GLU A 62 22.32 24.69 2.54
CA GLU A 62 21.08 25.38 2.94
C GLU A 62 20.71 25.09 4.40
N LEU A 63 20.77 23.83 4.84
CA LEU A 63 20.45 23.42 6.21
C LEU A 63 21.37 24.11 7.24
N THR A 64 22.66 24.17 6.95
CA THR A 64 23.68 24.74 7.86
C THR A 64 23.74 26.27 7.82
N ALA A 65 23.13 26.93 6.82
CA ALA A 65 23.21 28.38 6.63
C ALA A 65 22.66 29.22 7.80
N ASN A 66 21.78 28.64 8.63
CA ASN A 66 21.18 29.31 9.79
C ASN A 66 21.90 29.02 11.11
N GLY A 67 23.03 28.31 11.05
CA GLY A 67 23.88 27.98 12.19
C GLY A 67 23.33 26.85 13.06
N SER A 68 23.80 26.78 14.30
CA SER A 68 23.46 25.70 15.23
C SER A 68 21.97 25.49 15.46
N ARG A 69 21.55 24.23 15.35
CA ARG A 69 20.16 23.76 15.43
C ARG A 69 19.86 23.13 16.79
N GLY A 70 20.42 23.65 17.88
CA GLY A 70 20.16 23.11 19.22
C GLY A 70 18.68 23.12 19.60
N TYR A 71 18.20 22.01 20.18
CA TYR A 71 16.80 21.82 20.55
C TYR A 71 16.21 23.01 21.33
N GLY A 72 15.02 23.44 20.93
CA GLY A 72 14.30 24.57 21.52
C GLY A 72 14.80 25.97 21.12
N SER A 73 15.80 26.05 20.22
CA SER A 73 16.24 27.32 19.62
C SER A 73 15.36 27.76 18.45
N ALA A 74 15.42 29.04 18.09
CA ALA A 74 14.73 29.56 16.90
C ALA A 74 15.32 28.97 15.60
N GLN A 75 16.60 28.61 15.61
CA GLN A 75 17.30 27.97 14.49
C GLN A 75 16.81 26.53 14.28
N ASN A 76 16.61 25.77 15.35
CA ASN A 76 16.02 24.43 15.29
C ASN A 76 14.58 24.47 14.74
N GLU A 77 13.74 25.39 15.23
CA GLU A 77 12.39 25.60 14.68
C GLU A 77 12.43 26.01 13.20
N HIS A 78 13.39 26.84 12.80
CA HIS A 78 13.58 27.21 11.41
C HIS A 78 13.99 26.01 10.54
N ALA A 79 14.95 25.20 11.00
CA ALA A 79 15.38 23.99 10.32
C ALA A 79 14.22 22.99 10.15
N ARG A 80 13.40 22.80 11.19
CA ARG A 80 12.21 21.96 11.12
C ARG A 80 11.24 22.42 10.04
N ASN A 81 10.89 23.70 10.03
CA ASN A 81 9.96 24.24 9.03
C ASN A 81 10.56 24.14 7.61
N TRP A 82 11.86 24.38 7.45
CA TRP A 82 12.56 24.21 6.18
C TRP A 82 12.56 22.77 5.69
N LEU A 83 12.79 21.79 6.58
CA LEU A 83 12.74 20.36 6.24
C LEU A 83 11.34 19.94 5.77
N ILE A 84 10.28 20.40 6.44
CA ILE A 84 8.90 20.13 6.03
C ILE A 84 8.63 20.66 4.62
N GLU A 85 9.01 21.92 4.36
CA GLU A 85 8.86 22.53 3.02
C GLU A 85 9.68 21.78 1.97
N LYS A 86 10.89 21.31 2.32
CA LYS A 86 11.76 20.57 1.41
C LYS A 86 11.25 19.18 1.08
N PHE A 87 10.71 18.44 2.04
CA PHE A 87 10.07 17.15 1.77
C PHE A 87 8.87 17.32 0.83
N ASP A 88 8.02 18.34 1.05
CA ASP A 88 6.90 18.64 0.14
C ASP A 88 7.39 19.01 -1.28
N GLU A 89 8.38 19.91 -1.37
CA GLU A 89 8.98 20.34 -2.64
C GLU A 89 9.57 19.16 -3.43
N LEU A 90 10.44 18.37 -2.81
CA LEU A 90 11.21 17.32 -3.47
C LEU A 90 10.35 16.12 -3.87
N THR A 91 9.26 15.89 -3.15
CA THR A 91 8.33 14.79 -3.44
C THR A 91 7.16 15.21 -4.31
N GLY A 92 7.08 16.49 -4.69
CA GLY A 92 5.95 17.04 -5.45
C GLY A 92 4.62 16.93 -4.70
N GLY A 93 4.66 16.99 -3.37
CA GLY A 93 3.51 16.82 -2.47
C GLY A 93 3.06 15.36 -2.29
N LYS A 94 3.86 14.37 -2.71
CA LYS A 94 3.54 12.95 -2.53
C LYS A 94 3.76 12.48 -1.11
N ALA A 95 4.77 13.01 -0.41
CA ALA A 95 4.99 12.65 0.99
C ALA A 95 3.96 13.31 1.90
N VAL A 96 3.42 12.54 2.83
CA VAL A 96 2.66 13.06 3.97
C VAL A 96 3.66 13.40 5.07
N VAL A 97 3.82 14.69 5.36
CA VAL A 97 4.79 15.16 6.35
C VAL A 97 4.09 15.57 7.64
N THR A 98 4.46 14.96 8.76
CA THR A 98 3.93 15.25 10.10
C THR A 98 5.02 15.72 11.04
N VAL A 99 4.61 16.47 12.07
CA VAL A 99 5.45 16.80 13.23
C VAL A 99 4.85 16.10 14.43
N GLU A 100 5.62 15.23 15.06
CA GLU A 100 5.12 14.31 16.08
C GLU A 100 5.92 14.39 17.38
N GLY A 101 5.24 14.02 18.48
CA GLY A 101 5.83 13.96 19.80
C GLY A 101 6.05 15.31 20.48
N HIS A 102 6.71 15.28 21.64
CA HIS A 102 7.05 16.46 22.43
C HIS A 102 8.32 17.15 21.94
N TYR A 103 9.16 16.43 21.19
CA TYR A 103 10.43 16.94 20.68
C TYR A 103 10.32 17.43 19.23
N ASP A 104 9.12 17.49 18.64
CA ASP A 104 8.90 17.98 17.27
C ASP A 104 9.70 17.16 16.23
N ASN A 105 9.62 15.82 16.31
CA ASN A 105 10.20 14.93 15.31
C ASN A 105 9.47 15.11 13.97
N ILE A 106 10.19 15.05 12.86
CA ILE A 106 9.59 15.16 11.52
C ILE A 106 9.51 13.77 10.92
N ILE A 107 8.32 13.39 10.48
CA ILE A 107 8.11 12.11 9.80
C ILE A 107 7.55 12.43 8.42
N ALA A 108 8.34 12.16 7.38
CA ALA A 108 7.90 12.25 5.99
C ALA A 108 7.62 10.85 5.47
N ARG A 109 6.33 10.51 5.34
CA ARG A 109 5.88 9.21 4.82
C ARG A 109 5.62 9.30 3.32
N LEU A 110 6.36 8.54 2.53
CA LEU A 110 5.99 8.23 1.15
C LEU A 110 4.99 7.06 1.17
N PRO A 111 3.71 7.28 0.82
CA PRO A 111 2.70 6.23 0.91
C PRO A 111 2.93 5.15 -0.14
N GLY A 112 2.90 3.90 0.32
CA GLY A 112 2.90 2.68 -0.50
C GLY A 112 1.50 2.31 -0.97
N THR A 113 1.41 1.38 -1.91
CA THR A 113 0.12 0.94 -2.47
C THR A 113 -0.63 -0.07 -1.61
N LEU A 114 0.04 -0.72 -0.65
CA LEU A 114 -0.59 -1.71 0.25
C LEU A 114 -1.13 -1.09 1.55
N GLY A 115 -0.92 0.21 1.73
CA GLY A 115 -1.38 0.96 2.90
C GLY A 115 -0.80 0.47 4.23
N ASP A 116 -1.48 0.84 5.31
CA ASP A 116 -1.02 0.66 6.69
C ASP A 116 -1.00 -0.82 7.16
N SER A 117 -1.51 -1.74 6.34
CA SER A 117 -1.49 -3.20 6.58
C SER A 117 -0.16 -3.87 6.21
N ALA A 118 0.71 -3.20 5.45
CA ALA A 118 2.01 -3.73 5.07
C ALA A 118 3.11 -3.25 6.01
N PRO A 119 4.20 -4.02 6.18
CA PRO A 119 5.34 -3.54 6.94
C PRO A 119 6.00 -2.36 6.20
N SER A 120 6.68 -1.52 6.97
CA SER A 120 7.23 -0.25 6.51
C SER A 120 8.75 -0.28 6.50
N LEU A 121 9.34 0.48 5.58
CA LEU A 121 10.78 0.77 5.55
C LEU A 121 11.02 2.13 6.20
N VAL A 122 12.00 2.21 7.10
CA VAL A 122 12.29 3.44 7.85
C VAL A 122 13.74 3.83 7.63
N VAL A 123 13.97 5.12 7.35
CA VAL A 123 15.31 5.74 7.37
C VAL A 123 15.26 6.95 8.29
N GLY A 124 16.19 7.03 9.22
CA GLY A 124 16.27 8.06 10.25
C GLY A 124 17.62 8.76 10.28
N ALA A 125 17.61 10.02 10.71
CA ALA A 125 18.77 10.86 10.97
C ALA A 125 18.33 11.99 11.91
N HIS A 126 19.24 12.62 12.67
CA HIS A 126 18.83 13.74 13.55
C HIS A 126 19.17 15.11 12.96
N TYR A 127 18.28 16.08 13.19
CA TYR A 127 18.45 17.42 12.66
C TYR A 127 18.90 18.46 13.69
N ASP A 128 18.97 18.13 14.99
CA ASP A 128 19.54 19.02 15.99
C ASP A 128 21.07 19.00 16.03
N THR A 129 21.67 19.96 16.74
CA THR A 129 23.13 20.06 16.92
C THR A 129 23.49 20.63 18.30
N VAL A 130 24.78 20.58 18.66
CA VAL A 130 25.33 21.27 19.85
C VAL A 130 26.25 22.43 19.51
N ASN A 131 25.79 23.68 19.70
CA ASN A 131 26.61 24.91 19.61
C ASN A 131 27.48 25.07 18.32
N CYS A 132 27.28 24.25 17.29
CA CYS A 132 27.98 24.24 16.01
C CYS A 132 27.00 24.15 14.84
N ASP A 133 27.47 24.46 13.63
CA ASP A 133 26.64 24.36 12.43
C ASP A 133 26.23 22.91 12.11
N GLY A 134 27.01 21.91 12.55
CA GLY A 134 26.63 20.49 12.51
C GLY A 134 26.46 19.99 11.08
N ALA A 135 27.50 20.12 10.25
CA ALA A 135 27.45 19.71 8.86
C ALA A 135 27.64 18.20 8.70
N ASN A 136 28.61 17.62 9.41
CA ASN A 136 28.74 16.17 9.53
C ASN A 136 27.70 15.66 10.54
N ASP A 137 27.58 16.30 11.71
CA ASP A 137 26.77 15.86 12.86
C ASP A 137 25.48 16.68 13.10
N ASP A 138 24.30 16.20 12.75
CA ASP A 138 24.06 15.17 11.72
C ASP A 138 23.38 15.81 10.50
N GLY A 139 23.95 16.93 10.07
CA GLY A 139 23.55 17.55 8.80
C GLY A 139 23.66 16.57 7.64
N SER A 140 24.67 15.69 7.67
CA SER A 140 24.96 14.73 6.61
C SER A 140 23.89 13.64 6.50
N GLY A 141 23.46 13.04 7.62
CA GLY A 141 22.32 12.12 7.65
C GLY A 141 21.00 12.84 7.34
N THR A 142 20.78 14.03 7.91
CA THR A 142 19.54 14.79 7.67
C THR A 142 19.30 15.06 6.18
N VAL A 143 20.32 15.50 5.44
CA VAL A 143 20.14 15.76 3.99
C VAL A 143 20.19 14.49 3.14
N ALA A 144 20.66 13.37 3.68
CA ALA A 144 20.51 12.05 3.05
C ALA A 144 19.01 11.69 2.94
N LEU A 145 18.21 12.01 3.97
CA LEU A 145 16.75 11.83 3.91
C LEU A 145 16.10 12.63 2.77
N LEU A 146 16.55 13.86 2.54
CA LEU A 146 16.02 14.69 1.44
C LEU A 146 16.38 14.13 0.07
N GLU A 147 17.60 13.66 -0.11
CA GLU A 147 18.01 13.06 -1.38
C GLU A 147 17.32 11.71 -1.62
N LEU A 148 17.13 10.90 -0.57
CA LEU A 148 16.28 9.70 -0.62
C LEU A 148 14.83 10.05 -1.02
N ALA A 149 14.24 11.08 -0.43
CA ALA A 149 12.90 11.54 -0.81
C ALA A 149 12.83 11.90 -2.30
N ARG A 150 13.84 12.59 -2.82
CA ARG A 150 13.92 13.00 -4.23
C ARG A 150 14.06 11.83 -5.18
N ILE A 151 14.89 10.83 -4.86
CA ILE A 151 15.14 9.69 -5.77
C ILE A 151 14.07 8.60 -5.68
N LEU A 152 13.39 8.46 -4.53
CA LEU A 152 12.36 7.44 -4.34
C LEU A 152 10.98 7.94 -4.78
N SER A 153 10.60 9.18 -4.48
CA SER A 153 9.24 9.70 -4.76
C SER A 153 8.76 9.61 -6.22
N PRO A 154 9.61 9.64 -7.27
CA PRO A 154 9.18 9.43 -8.66
C PRO A 154 8.54 8.05 -8.91
N HIS A 155 8.80 7.07 -8.02
CA HIS A 155 8.34 5.70 -8.17
C HIS A 155 7.26 5.33 -7.14
N THR A 156 6.51 4.26 -7.44
CA THR A 156 5.39 3.80 -6.62
C THR A 156 5.72 2.44 -6.02
N PHE A 157 5.93 2.42 -4.71
CA PHE A 157 6.32 1.24 -3.94
C PHE A 157 5.10 0.55 -3.33
N PRO A 158 5.14 -0.77 -3.10
CA PRO A 158 4.11 -1.46 -2.34
C PRO A 158 4.10 -1.07 -0.87
N LEU A 159 5.27 -0.86 -0.27
CA LEU A 159 5.44 -0.55 1.16
C LEU A 159 5.51 0.96 1.39
N ASP A 160 5.05 1.38 2.56
CA ASP A 160 5.32 2.72 3.05
C ASP A 160 6.82 2.90 3.32
N ILE A 161 7.33 4.08 2.96
CA ILE A 161 8.72 4.48 3.26
C ILE A 161 8.68 5.72 4.14
N TYR A 162 9.18 5.59 5.37
CA TYR A 162 9.26 6.66 6.35
C TYR A 162 10.67 7.26 6.34
N LEU A 163 10.76 8.56 6.09
CA LEU A 163 11.98 9.36 6.17
C LEU A 163 11.86 10.27 7.38
N CYS A 164 12.59 9.94 8.45
CA CYS A 164 12.37 10.49 9.78
C CYS A 164 13.53 11.37 10.23
N ALA A 165 13.28 12.66 10.43
CA ALA A 165 14.26 13.57 11.03
C ALA A 165 13.99 13.71 12.54
N TRP A 166 14.85 13.10 13.35
CA TRP A 166 14.76 13.10 14.81
C TRP A 166 15.26 14.43 15.39
N ASN A 167 14.66 14.87 16.50
CA ASN A 167 15.12 16.04 17.23
C ASN A 167 15.64 15.64 18.61
N ALA A 168 16.41 16.52 19.22
CA ALA A 168 16.95 16.34 20.58
C ALA A 168 17.75 15.03 20.77
N GLU A 169 18.45 14.57 19.73
CA GLU A 169 19.40 13.45 19.80
C GLU A 169 20.51 13.79 20.79
N GLU A 170 21.09 14.99 20.63
CA GLU A 170 22.26 15.48 21.36
C GLU A 170 21.98 15.72 22.86
N PHE A 171 20.69 15.71 23.21
CA PHE A 171 20.20 15.90 24.57
C PHE A 171 19.87 14.58 25.27
N GLY A 172 20.06 13.45 24.59
CA GLY A 172 19.90 12.10 25.12
C GLY A 172 18.92 11.23 24.35
N LEU A 173 18.94 11.29 23.01
CA LEU A 173 18.13 10.49 22.09
C LEU A 173 16.62 10.73 22.27
N TYR A 174 16.23 11.92 22.70
CA TYR A 174 14.89 12.15 23.24
C TYR A 174 13.80 12.02 22.18
N GLY A 175 14.04 12.48 20.96
CA GLY A 175 13.08 12.38 19.85
C GLY A 175 12.84 10.95 19.41
N SER A 176 13.89 10.19 19.13
CA SER A 176 13.78 8.77 18.77
C SER A 176 13.26 7.91 19.93
N ALA A 177 13.62 8.22 21.18
CA ALA A 177 13.15 7.49 22.36
C ALA A 177 11.65 7.66 22.65
N GLU A 178 11.02 8.78 22.27
CA GLU A 178 9.56 8.89 22.33
C GLU A 178 8.87 8.28 21.11
N THR A 179 9.54 8.28 19.95
CA THR A 179 8.95 7.80 18.69
C THR A 179 8.99 6.28 18.56
N ALA A 180 10.06 5.62 19.00
CA ALA A 180 10.20 4.17 18.95
C ALA A 180 9.00 3.42 19.56
N PRO A 181 8.51 3.73 20.78
CA PRO A 181 7.29 3.11 21.31
C PRO A 181 6.01 3.57 20.59
N SER A 182 5.96 4.80 20.07
CA SER A 182 4.81 5.32 19.30
C SER A 182 4.55 4.48 18.04
N PHE A 183 5.59 4.02 17.34
CA PHE A 183 5.44 3.17 16.16
C PHE A 183 4.77 1.82 16.52
N ILE A 184 5.11 1.23 17.68
CA ILE A 184 4.40 0.04 18.21
C ILE A 184 2.95 0.37 18.55
N GLU A 185 2.69 1.50 19.22
CA GLU A 185 1.34 1.90 19.65
C GLU A 185 0.41 2.19 18.46
N ASN A 186 0.96 2.65 17.33
CA ASN A 186 0.24 2.89 16.09
C ASN A 186 0.28 1.69 15.12
N GLU A 187 0.75 0.52 15.59
CA GLU A 187 0.78 -0.72 14.81
C GLU A 187 1.60 -0.60 13.50
N ILE A 188 2.61 0.28 13.48
CA ILE A 188 3.54 0.43 12.36
C ILE A 188 4.60 -0.67 12.49
N ASP A 189 4.43 -1.75 11.72
CA ASP A 189 5.44 -2.80 11.63
C ASP A 189 6.63 -2.31 10.80
N ILE A 190 7.85 -2.52 11.30
CA ILE A 190 9.08 -2.06 10.64
C ILE A 190 9.83 -3.26 10.08
N LEU A 191 9.89 -3.34 8.75
CA LEU A 191 10.65 -4.36 8.05
C LEU A 191 12.16 -4.16 8.21
N ALA A 192 12.60 -2.90 8.05
CA ALA A 192 13.98 -2.48 8.25
C ALA A 192 14.04 -1.00 8.65
N TYR A 193 14.94 -0.68 9.58
CA TYR A 193 15.26 0.66 10.00
C TYR A 193 16.75 0.96 9.82
N TYR A 194 17.06 1.94 8.97
CA TYR A 194 18.41 2.49 8.81
C TYR A 194 18.51 3.83 9.53
N ASN A 195 19.38 3.93 10.52
CA ASN A 195 19.77 5.21 11.11
C ASN A 195 21.09 5.67 10.48
N ILE A 196 21.14 6.89 9.97
CA ILE A 196 22.33 7.48 9.34
C ILE A 196 22.88 8.53 10.29
N ASP A 197 24.14 8.39 10.70
CA ASP A 197 24.89 9.35 11.52
C ASP A 197 26.33 8.83 11.70
N MET A 198 27.37 9.38 11.06
CA MET A 198 27.48 10.51 10.11
C MET A 198 28.17 10.03 8.81
N LEU A 199 28.43 10.92 7.83
CA LEU A 199 28.86 10.50 6.48
C LEU A 199 29.98 11.29 5.76
N LEU A 200 30.56 12.36 6.31
CA LEU A 200 31.50 13.25 5.60
C LEU A 200 33.00 13.06 5.91
N TYR A 201 33.35 12.29 6.93
CA TYR A 201 34.71 12.12 7.42
C TYR A 201 35.07 10.64 7.66
N ALA A 202 35.36 9.92 6.58
CA ALA A 202 35.89 8.56 6.66
C ALA A 202 37.33 8.52 7.20
N ASN A 203 37.73 7.39 7.81
CA ASN A 203 39.07 7.24 8.38
C ASN A 203 40.12 7.09 7.27
N PRO A 204 41.05 8.04 7.06
CA PRO A 204 42.04 7.95 5.99
C PRO A 204 43.09 6.86 6.21
N ALA A 205 43.13 6.23 7.40
CA ALA A 205 44.03 5.12 7.71
C ALA A 205 43.44 3.74 7.38
N LEU A 206 42.14 3.64 7.10
CA LEU A 206 41.50 2.40 6.72
C LEU A 206 41.63 2.13 5.21
N PRO A 207 41.45 0.87 4.78
CA PRO A 207 41.37 0.53 3.36
C PRO A 207 40.33 1.38 2.61
N SER A 208 40.54 1.56 1.31
CA SER A 208 39.65 2.38 0.47
C SER A 208 38.24 1.79 0.34
N ASP A 209 38.07 0.51 0.67
CA ASP A 209 36.81 -0.23 0.70
C ASP A 209 36.18 -0.29 2.11
N GLU A 210 36.68 0.51 3.06
CA GLU A 210 36.24 0.60 4.47
C GLU A 210 35.93 2.04 4.86
N LEU A 211 35.08 2.73 4.08
CA LEU A 211 34.76 4.14 4.32
C LEU A 211 33.46 4.34 5.11
N VAL A 212 32.51 3.41 4.97
CA VAL A 212 31.21 3.44 5.67
C VAL A 212 30.93 2.06 6.24
N TYR A 213 30.44 2.01 7.47
CA TYR A 213 29.95 0.81 8.11
C TYR A 213 28.44 0.85 8.26
N MET A 214 27.80 -0.29 7.98
CA MET A 214 26.40 -0.57 8.30
C MET A 214 26.37 -1.62 9.41
N PHE A 215 26.35 -1.15 10.65
CA PHE A 215 26.30 -2.01 11.81
C PHE A 215 24.88 -2.54 12.02
N TYR A 216 24.70 -3.85 12.07
CA TYR A 216 23.38 -4.46 12.20
C TYR A 216 23.18 -5.17 13.53
N THR A 217 21.92 -5.19 14.00
CA THR A 217 21.55 -5.97 15.19
C THR A 217 21.73 -7.46 14.96
N ASN A 218 22.51 -8.09 15.84
CA ASN A 218 22.74 -9.54 15.84
C ASN A 218 22.67 -10.04 17.29
N ALA A 219 21.46 -10.11 17.84
CA ALA A 219 21.22 -10.42 19.24
C ALA A 219 20.30 -11.64 19.40
N GLY A 220 20.73 -12.63 20.19
CA GLY A 220 19.88 -13.70 20.70
C GLY A 220 19.21 -14.57 19.62
N THR A 221 17.96 -14.24 19.28
CA THR A 221 17.07 -14.98 18.36
C THR A 221 17.03 -14.40 16.94
N SER A 222 17.93 -13.46 16.60
CA SER A 222 18.00 -12.87 15.27
C SER A 222 18.19 -13.96 14.19
N ILE A 223 17.46 -13.81 13.08
CA ILE A 223 17.64 -14.57 11.85
C ILE A 223 18.33 -13.70 10.79
N TYR A 224 18.75 -14.31 9.69
CA TYR A 224 19.46 -13.59 8.62
C TYR A 224 18.61 -12.45 8.02
N GLN A 225 17.32 -12.71 7.84
CA GLN A 225 16.31 -11.80 7.30
C GLN A 225 15.99 -10.58 8.17
N ASP A 226 16.44 -10.57 9.42
CA ASP A 226 16.36 -9.37 10.26
C ASP A 226 17.41 -8.33 9.74
N ALA A 227 18.12 -7.64 10.61
CA ALA A 227 19.00 -6.54 10.19
C ALA A 227 20.16 -6.93 9.26
N GLN A 228 20.65 -8.17 9.31
CA GLN A 228 21.84 -8.59 8.56
C GLN A 228 21.61 -8.55 7.05
N LEU A 229 20.49 -9.11 6.57
CA LEU A 229 20.08 -9.07 5.16
C LEU A 229 20.08 -7.63 4.63
N TRP A 230 19.42 -6.73 5.34
CA TRP A 230 19.23 -5.35 4.91
C TRP A 230 20.55 -4.55 4.86
N ALA A 231 21.49 -4.84 5.76
CA ALA A 231 22.84 -4.26 5.72
C ALA A 231 23.67 -4.84 4.55
N GLU A 232 23.67 -6.17 4.39
CA GLU A 232 24.40 -6.84 3.31
C GLU A 232 23.84 -6.51 1.92
N GLN A 233 22.52 -6.27 1.80
CA GLN A 233 21.89 -5.88 0.55
C GLN A 233 22.33 -4.47 0.12
N ALA A 234 22.39 -3.51 1.06
CA ALA A 234 22.89 -2.17 0.76
C ALA A 234 24.39 -2.16 0.41
N GLU A 235 25.19 -2.99 1.08
CA GLU A 235 26.59 -3.27 0.69
C GLU A 235 26.68 -3.86 -0.73
N ALA A 236 25.83 -4.84 -1.05
CA ALA A 236 25.79 -5.44 -2.38
C ALA A 236 25.45 -4.40 -3.46
N MET A 237 24.47 -3.52 -3.23
CA MET A 237 24.17 -2.42 -4.15
C MET A 237 25.39 -1.51 -4.36
N ASN A 238 26.12 -1.19 -3.29
CA ASN A 238 27.32 -0.36 -3.38
C ASN A 238 28.43 -1.01 -4.22
N GLN A 239 28.67 -2.31 -4.03
CA GLN A 239 29.71 -3.03 -4.75
C GLN A 239 29.32 -3.30 -6.21
N ASN A 240 28.06 -3.65 -6.44
CA ASN A 240 27.58 -4.09 -7.75
C ASN A 240 27.41 -2.90 -8.71
N PHE A 241 26.97 -1.73 -8.21
CA PHE A 241 26.77 -0.54 -9.03
C PHE A 241 27.85 0.54 -8.88
N GLY A 242 28.47 0.66 -7.70
CA GLY A 242 29.36 1.78 -7.38
C GLY A 242 30.77 1.39 -6.98
N THR A 243 31.25 1.99 -5.88
CA THR A 243 32.68 2.07 -5.56
C THR A 243 33.19 1.01 -4.60
N ARG A 244 32.31 0.18 -4.00
CA ARG A 244 32.67 -0.82 -2.97
C ARG A 244 33.40 -0.17 -1.78
N ILE A 245 32.69 0.66 -1.04
CA ILE A 245 33.19 1.41 0.13
C ILE A 245 32.39 1.17 1.41
N ILE A 246 31.22 0.53 1.30
CA ILE A 246 30.33 0.18 2.40
C ILE A 246 30.64 -1.23 2.87
N GLN A 247 30.67 -1.45 4.18
CA GLN A 247 30.79 -2.77 4.79
C GLN A 247 29.71 -2.99 5.85
N SER A 248 29.07 -4.16 5.81
CA SER A 248 28.14 -4.59 6.85
C SER A 248 28.87 -5.35 7.97
N GLU A 249 28.60 -4.99 9.22
CA GLU A 249 29.25 -5.61 10.38
C GLU A 249 28.26 -5.81 11.54
N PRO A 250 28.38 -6.85 12.38
CA PRO A 250 27.49 -7.00 13.51
C PRO A 250 27.75 -5.91 14.56
N GLN A 251 26.69 -5.51 15.27
CA GLN A 251 26.73 -4.51 16.36
C GLN A 251 27.82 -4.76 17.42
N THR A 252 28.29 -6.00 17.58
CA THR A 252 29.33 -6.37 18.55
C THR A 252 30.71 -5.78 18.22
N LEU A 253 30.91 -5.37 16.97
CA LEU A 253 32.13 -4.70 16.49
C LEU A 253 32.02 -3.17 16.56
N CYS A 254 30.83 -2.62 16.85
CA CYS A 254 30.59 -1.19 16.97
C CYS A 254 30.82 -0.72 18.42
N PRO A 255 31.93 0.00 18.72
CA PRO A 255 32.23 0.43 20.10
C PRO A 255 31.28 1.54 20.60
N TYR A 256 30.54 2.18 19.70
CA TYR A 256 29.66 3.32 19.92
C TYR A 256 28.18 3.01 19.59
N TRP A 257 27.79 1.73 19.55
CA TRP A 257 26.42 1.25 19.26
C TRP A 257 25.26 1.87 20.08
N ARG A 258 25.55 2.68 21.11
CA ARG A 258 24.53 3.26 22.00
C ARG A 258 24.40 4.76 21.86
N GLN A 259 25.04 5.35 20.85
CA GLN A 259 25.30 6.78 20.77
C GLN A 259 24.40 7.54 19.80
N SER A 260 23.44 6.88 19.14
CA SER A 260 22.57 7.55 18.15
C SER A 260 21.16 6.92 18.13
N ASP A 261 20.25 7.48 17.34
CA ASP A 261 18.80 7.24 17.35
C ASP A 261 18.35 5.84 16.91
N HIS A 262 19.25 5.00 16.40
CA HIS A 262 18.99 3.56 16.26
C HIS A 262 18.79 2.87 17.61
N TYR A 263 19.45 3.37 18.66
CA TYR A 263 19.53 2.67 19.93
C TYR A 263 18.18 2.56 20.66
N PRO A 264 17.32 3.60 20.70
CA PRO A 264 15.99 3.47 21.30
C PRO A 264 15.11 2.42 20.61
N PHE A 265 15.11 2.37 19.27
CA PHE A 265 14.43 1.31 18.52
C PHE A 265 14.99 -0.08 18.89
N TYR A 266 16.30 -0.24 18.92
CA TYR A 266 16.88 -1.50 19.40
C TYR A 266 16.41 -1.89 20.82
N THR A 267 16.30 -0.93 21.74
CA THR A 267 15.85 -1.21 23.11
C THR A 267 14.36 -1.51 23.25
N GLU A 268 13.52 -0.99 22.34
CA GLU A 268 12.09 -1.33 22.26
C GLU A 268 11.86 -2.71 21.62
N GLY A 269 12.90 -3.33 21.05
CA GLY A 269 12.88 -4.72 20.59
C GLY A 269 12.68 -4.89 19.09
N TYR A 270 12.80 -3.81 18.30
CA TYR A 270 12.86 -3.91 16.84
C TYR A 270 14.08 -4.76 16.43
N LYS A 271 13.85 -5.70 15.52
CA LYS A 271 14.85 -6.72 15.15
C LYS A 271 15.74 -6.31 13.98
N SER A 272 15.20 -5.48 13.08
CA SER A 272 15.87 -5.04 11.85
C SER A 272 16.39 -3.61 11.97
N VAL A 273 17.31 -3.39 12.90
CA VAL A 273 17.90 -2.05 13.15
C VAL A 273 19.35 -2.02 12.64
N ILE A 274 19.64 -1.07 11.77
CA ILE A 274 20.93 -0.84 11.14
C ILE A 274 21.42 0.57 11.49
N PHE A 275 22.64 0.67 12.02
CA PHE A 275 23.33 1.93 12.22
C PHE A 275 24.38 2.15 11.13
N THR A 276 24.15 3.17 10.31
CA THR A 276 24.98 3.53 9.16
C THR A 276 25.83 4.74 9.52
N THR A 277 27.15 4.57 9.46
CA THR A 277 28.09 5.59 9.90
C THR A 277 29.41 5.48 9.16
N GLU A 278 30.09 6.59 8.97
CA GLU A 278 31.44 6.64 8.44
C GLU A 278 32.45 5.91 9.34
N SER A 279 33.52 5.42 8.72
CA SER A 279 34.57 4.69 9.43
C SER A 279 35.47 5.58 10.29
N GLY A 280 35.38 6.91 10.14
CA GLY A 280 36.24 7.91 10.77
C GLY A 280 35.74 8.53 12.07
N LEU A 281 34.61 8.08 12.63
CA LEU A 281 34.02 8.65 13.85
C LEU A 281 35.03 8.82 15.00
N ALA A 282 35.91 7.83 15.23
CA ALA A 282 36.92 7.91 16.29
C ALA A 282 38.07 8.92 16.01
N ALA A 283 38.16 9.42 14.78
CA ALA A 283 39.19 10.32 14.28
C ALA A 283 38.66 11.72 13.91
N ASP A 284 37.34 11.92 13.84
CA ASP A 284 36.74 13.22 13.56
C ASP A 284 36.97 14.16 14.76
N THR A 285 37.87 15.13 14.58
CA THR A 285 38.18 16.15 15.58
C THR A 285 37.37 17.44 15.42
N PHE A 286 36.52 17.51 14.40
CA PHE A 286 35.64 18.65 14.09
C PHE A 286 34.25 18.47 14.70
N LEU A 287 33.87 17.23 15.01
CA LEU A 287 32.67 16.87 15.75
C LEU A 287 32.44 17.82 16.96
N HIS A 288 31.24 18.42 17.01
CA HIS A 288 30.82 19.36 18.06
C HIS A 288 31.67 20.63 18.18
N THR A 289 32.39 21.02 17.12
CA THR A 289 33.20 22.25 17.07
C THR A 289 32.71 23.25 16.02
N GLU A 290 33.24 24.48 16.05
CA GLU A 290 32.91 25.51 15.05
C GLU A 290 33.45 25.20 13.65
N GLU A 291 34.29 24.17 13.51
CA GLU A 291 34.84 23.69 12.26
C GLU A 291 33.95 22.65 11.56
N ASP A 292 32.91 22.15 12.23
CA ASP A 292 31.89 21.29 11.63
C ASP A 292 30.97 22.11 10.70
N THR A 293 31.51 22.38 9.51
CA THR A 293 30.97 23.29 8.50
C THR A 293 30.97 22.61 7.15
N TRP A 294 29.94 22.86 6.33
CA TRP A 294 29.75 22.17 5.04
C TRP A 294 30.92 22.37 4.06
N ASP A 295 31.71 23.43 4.22
CA ASP A 295 32.88 23.75 3.40
C ASP A 295 34.22 23.40 4.06
N ASN A 296 34.22 22.62 5.14
CA ASN A 296 35.44 22.08 5.73
C ASN A 296 36.22 21.29 4.66
N PRO A 297 37.51 21.64 4.41
CA PRO A 297 38.29 21.05 3.34
C PRO A 297 38.66 19.57 3.56
N GLU A 298 38.48 19.06 4.79
CA GLU A 298 38.74 17.66 5.12
C GLU A 298 37.51 16.75 4.88
N TYR A 299 36.33 17.33 4.61
CA TYR A 299 35.13 16.55 4.32
C TYR A 299 35.09 16.04 2.88
N ASP A 300 34.73 14.76 2.75
CA ASP A 300 34.48 14.07 1.49
C ASP A 300 33.00 13.70 1.40
N TYR A 301 32.37 14.08 0.29
CA TYR A 301 30.95 13.85 0.05
C TYR A 301 30.71 12.52 -0.69
N MET A 302 31.77 11.83 -1.12
CA MET A 302 31.64 10.55 -1.81
C MET A 302 31.03 9.45 -0.92
N PRO A 303 31.49 9.25 0.34
CA PRO A 303 30.87 8.26 1.23
C PRO A 303 29.38 8.55 1.45
N ALA A 304 29.01 9.83 1.58
CA ALA A 304 27.63 10.23 1.77
C ALA A 304 26.72 9.91 0.58
N ILE A 305 27.10 10.29 -0.64
CA ILE A 305 26.25 10.06 -1.81
C ILE A 305 26.16 8.57 -2.18
N GLU A 306 27.25 7.83 -2.02
CA GLU A 306 27.27 6.37 -2.22
C GLU A 306 26.37 5.67 -1.20
N THR A 307 26.32 6.15 0.05
CA THR A 307 25.39 5.64 1.07
C THR A 307 23.93 5.88 0.67
N VAL A 308 23.60 7.09 0.22
CA VAL A 308 22.25 7.43 -0.26
C VAL A 308 21.85 6.55 -1.46
N ALA A 309 22.73 6.43 -2.44
CA ALA A 309 22.50 5.60 -3.63
C ALA A 309 22.26 4.13 -3.26
N SER A 310 23.10 3.58 -2.38
CA SER A 310 23.00 2.20 -1.89
C SER A 310 21.73 1.94 -1.08
N LEU A 311 21.35 2.84 -0.18
CA LEU A 311 20.11 2.69 0.60
C LEU A 311 18.88 2.80 -0.30
N GLY A 312 18.84 3.77 -1.21
CA GLY A 312 17.74 3.91 -2.16
C GLY A 312 17.59 2.67 -3.05
N ALA A 313 18.69 2.15 -3.59
CA ALA A 313 18.69 0.94 -4.40
C ALA A 313 18.29 -0.30 -3.58
N SER A 314 18.76 -0.41 -2.32
CA SER A 314 18.37 -1.51 -1.43
C SER A 314 16.88 -1.48 -1.12
N ILE A 315 16.33 -0.31 -0.80
CA ILE A 315 14.88 -0.13 -0.60
C ILE A 315 14.11 -0.51 -1.86
N ALA A 316 14.57 -0.08 -3.03
CA ALA A 316 13.88 -0.33 -4.28
C ALA A 316 13.91 -1.80 -4.70
N PHE A 317 15.05 -2.47 -4.52
CA PHE A 317 15.17 -3.90 -4.74
C PHE A 317 14.33 -4.68 -3.73
N GLY A 318 14.47 -4.37 -2.44
CA GLY A 318 13.77 -5.05 -1.36
C GLY A 318 12.26 -4.86 -1.39
N ALA A 319 11.74 -3.81 -2.03
CA ALA A 319 10.31 -3.59 -2.24
C ALA A 319 9.74 -4.37 -3.44
N GLN A 320 10.58 -4.91 -4.33
CA GLN A 320 10.14 -5.72 -5.45
C GLN A 320 9.80 -7.14 -4.98
N ARG A 321 8.55 -7.60 -5.18
CA ARG A 321 8.19 -9.02 -5.04
C ARG A 321 7.36 -9.49 -6.24
N PRO A 322 7.98 -10.05 -7.29
CA PRO A 322 7.25 -10.50 -8.45
C PRO A 322 6.43 -11.77 -8.12
N GLN A 323 5.10 -11.68 -8.21
CA GLN A 323 4.21 -12.82 -7.98
C GLN A 323 4.47 -13.95 -9.00
N ASN A 324 4.55 -15.19 -8.52
CA ASN A 324 4.69 -16.41 -9.33
C ASN A 324 5.95 -16.44 -10.22
N GLN A 325 6.99 -15.70 -9.85
CA GLN A 325 8.26 -15.65 -10.58
C GLN A 325 9.43 -15.60 -9.60
N LEU A 326 10.54 -16.21 -10.01
CA LEU A 326 11.81 -16.01 -9.31
C LEU A 326 12.30 -14.58 -9.51
N ILE A 327 13.10 -14.10 -8.57
CA ILE A 327 13.72 -12.78 -8.66
C ILE A 327 14.82 -12.83 -9.71
N HIS A 328 14.97 -11.73 -10.44
CA HIS A 328 15.97 -11.53 -11.47
C HIS A 328 16.81 -10.31 -11.12
N GLU A 329 18.08 -10.53 -10.81
CA GLU A 329 19.06 -9.47 -10.61
C GLU A 329 19.90 -9.28 -11.86
N LYS A 330 19.86 -8.09 -12.44
CA LYS A 330 20.53 -7.80 -13.73
C LYS A 330 21.66 -6.82 -13.57
N TYR A 331 22.86 -7.26 -13.93
CA TYR A 331 24.07 -6.47 -13.83
C TYR A 331 24.75 -6.34 -15.19
N SER A 332 25.34 -5.16 -15.44
CA SER A 332 26.18 -4.90 -16.60
C SER A 332 27.50 -4.29 -16.15
N MET A 333 28.60 -4.88 -16.60
CA MET A 333 29.94 -4.51 -16.16
C MET A 333 30.93 -4.61 -17.32
N THR A 334 32.03 -3.86 -17.24
CA THR A 334 33.16 -3.99 -18.18
C THR A 334 34.32 -4.65 -17.46
N LEU A 335 34.91 -5.67 -18.07
CA LEU A 335 36.11 -6.35 -17.57
C LEU A 335 37.24 -6.22 -18.57
N ASP A 336 38.33 -5.58 -18.15
CA ASP A 336 39.58 -5.56 -18.88
C ASP A 336 40.26 -6.94 -18.92
N ALA A 337 41.26 -7.07 -19.80
CA ALA A 337 42.02 -8.30 -19.93
C ALA A 337 42.71 -8.67 -18.60
N SER A 338 42.54 -9.92 -18.14
CA SER A 338 43.03 -10.42 -16.84
C SER A 338 42.42 -9.78 -15.60
N GLU A 339 41.41 -8.91 -15.75
CA GLU A 339 40.65 -8.35 -14.64
C GLU A 339 39.63 -9.38 -14.11
N ASN A 340 39.25 -9.20 -12.85
CA ASN A 340 38.12 -9.88 -12.26
C ASN A 340 37.16 -8.84 -11.66
N LYS A 341 35.87 -9.16 -11.66
CA LYS A 341 34.84 -8.37 -11.01
C LYS A 341 33.94 -9.32 -10.22
N SER A 342 33.61 -8.90 -9.00
CA SER A 342 32.75 -9.63 -8.08
C SER A 342 31.38 -8.97 -8.00
N LEU A 343 30.34 -9.79 -8.06
CA LEU A 343 28.96 -9.41 -7.75
C LEU A 343 28.57 -10.07 -6.43
N LEU A 344 27.98 -9.31 -5.52
CA LEU A 344 27.43 -9.80 -4.27
C LEU A 344 25.94 -10.08 -4.43
N VAL A 345 25.47 -11.21 -3.89
CA VAL A 345 24.07 -11.64 -3.99
C VAL A 345 23.60 -12.16 -2.64
N CYS A 346 22.54 -11.57 -2.08
CA CYS A 346 21.99 -12.00 -0.79
C CYS A 346 21.05 -13.20 -0.98
N ILE A 347 21.30 -14.30 -0.26
CA ILE A 347 20.47 -15.50 -0.30
C ILE A 347 19.76 -15.67 1.04
N THR A 348 18.43 -15.54 1.03
CA THR A 348 17.60 -15.61 2.25
C THR A 348 16.96 -16.97 2.48
N LYS A 349 16.98 -17.85 1.48
CA LYS A 349 16.49 -19.23 1.61
C LYS A 349 17.27 -20.21 0.75
N GLU A 350 17.13 -21.50 1.06
CA GLU A 350 17.59 -22.54 0.14
C GLU A 350 16.82 -22.44 -1.19
N THR A 351 17.56 -22.29 -2.29
CA THR A 351 16.99 -22.04 -3.61
C THR A 351 17.93 -22.57 -4.71
N PRO A 352 17.39 -22.96 -5.88
CA PRO A 352 18.19 -22.99 -7.09
C PRO A 352 18.81 -21.62 -7.35
N PHE A 353 20.10 -21.60 -7.67
CA PHE A 353 20.83 -20.42 -8.12
C PHE A 353 21.25 -20.64 -9.57
N GLU A 354 20.71 -19.80 -10.46
CA GLU A 354 21.11 -19.77 -11.86
C GLU A 354 21.69 -18.40 -12.20
N ALA A 355 22.84 -18.39 -12.85
CA ALA A 355 23.38 -17.17 -13.45
C ALA A 355 23.59 -17.43 -14.93
N VAL A 356 22.97 -16.60 -15.75
CA VAL A 356 23.14 -16.59 -17.20
C VAL A 356 23.86 -15.30 -17.61
N ALA A 357 24.76 -15.39 -18.58
CA ALA A 357 25.53 -14.23 -19.01
C ALA A 357 25.68 -14.13 -20.52
N ASN A 358 25.83 -12.89 -20.98
CA ASN A 358 26.19 -12.53 -22.34
C ASN A 358 27.51 -11.75 -22.31
N MET A 359 28.47 -12.18 -23.14
CA MET A 359 29.81 -11.59 -23.20
C MET A 359 30.02 -10.91 -24.54
N SER A 360 30.33 -9.62 -24.58
CA SER A 360 30.56 -8.88 -25.84
C SER A 360 31.66 -9.45 -26.75
N VAL A 361 32.62 -10.20 -26.19
CA VAL A 361 33.77 -10.78 -26.91
C VAL A 361 33.83 -12.29 -26.66
N ASN A 362 34.02 -13.06 -27.73
CA ASN A 362 34.21 -14.50 -27.62
C ASN A 362 35.63 -14.86 -27.14
N GLN A 363 35.78 -15.19 -25.86
CA GLN A 363 37.06 -15.56 -25.24
C GLN A 363 36.86 -16.37 -23.95
N GLU A 364 37.96 -16.74 -23.29
CA GLU A 364 37.94 -17.54 -22.08
C GLU A 364 37.65 -16.69 -20.82
N TYR A 365 36.73 -17.17 -20.00
CA TYR A 365 36.35 -16.60 -18.71
C TYR A 365 36.40 -17.70 -17.65
N GLN A 366 36.86 -17.35 -16.45
CA GLN A 366 36.71 -18.19 -15.27
C GLN A 366 35.60 -17.62 -14.40
N ILE A 367 34.67 -18.47 -14.00
CA ILE A 367 33.49 -18.14 -13.20
C ILE A 367 33.62 -18.90 -11.88
N GLN A 368 33.58 -18.17 -10.78
CA GLN A 368 33.60 -18.73 -9.43
C GLN A 368 32.38 -18.24 -8.67
N LEU A 369 31.78 -19.11 -7.87
CA LEU A 369 30.79 -18.72 -6.85
C LEU A 369 31.34 -19.12 -5.50
N ARG A 370 31.31 -18.19 -4.54
CA ARG A 370 31.70 -18.44 -3.15
C ARG A 370 30.50 -18.28 -2.23
N ASN A 371 30.41 -19.16 -1.24
CA ASN A 371 29.43 -19.05 -0.17
C ASN A 371 29.80 -17.92 0.82
N PRO A 372 28.93 -17.60 1.79
CA PRO A 372 29.15 -16.51 2.74
C PRO A 372 30.42 -16.69 3.59
N ASP A 373 30.84 -17.93 3.86
CA ASP A 373 32.10 -18.23 4.56
C ASP A 373 33.36 -18.09 3.66
N GLY A 374 33.21 -17.69 2.39
CA GLY A 374 34.29 -17.55 1.41
C GLY A 374 34.76 -18.86 0.77
N GLY A 375 34.08 -19.97 1.07
CA GLY A 375 34.28 -21.28 0.48
C GLY A 375 33.81 -21.36 -0.98
N LEU A 376 34.60 -22.01 -1.83
CA LEU A 376 34.31 -22.14 -3.26
C LEU A 376 33.22 -23.21 -3.50
N VAL A 377 32.05 -22.79 -3.99
CA VAL A 377 30.92 -23.68 -4.31
C VAL A 377 30.82 -24.01 -5.81
N TYR A 378 31.32 -23.10 -6.66
CA TYR A 378 31.40 -23.31 -8.11
C TYR A 378 32.72 -22.77 -8.64
N ASP A 379 33.36 -23.49 -9.57
CA ASP A 379 34.51 -23.00 -10.34
C ASP A 379 34.52 -23.66 -11.72
N SER A 380 34.41 -22.84 -12.76
CA SER A 380 34.45 -23.30 -14.14
C SER A 380 35.17 -22.31 -15.03
N THR A 381 35.89 -22.82 -16.02
CA THR A 381 36.48 -22.01 -17.10
C THR A 381 35.75 -22.34 -18.40
N LYS A 382 35.21 -21.32 -19.05
CA LYS A 382 34.35 -21.43 -20.24
C LYS A 382 34.79 -20.45 -21.32
N THR A 383 34.64 -20.82 -22.58
CA THR A 383 34.74 -19.88 -23.71
C THR A 383 33.33 -19.36 -24.01
N LEU A 384 33.09 -18.07 -23.79
CA LEU A 384 31.78 -17.42 -23.85
C LEU A 384 31.85 -16.24 -24.82
N GLY A 385 30.74 -15.89 -25.50
CA GLY A 385 30.70 -14.78 -26.45
C GLY A 385 29.30 -14.24 -26.78
N SER A 386 29.21 -13.27 -27.69
CA SER A 386 28.08 -12.32 -27.78
C SER A 386 26.85 -12.80 -28.54
N THR A 387 26.81 -14.07 -28.92
CA THR A 387 25.80 -14.57 -29.88
C THR A 387 24.61 -15.24 -29.19
N ILE A 388 24.76 -15.69 -27.95
CA ILE A 388 23.74 -16.43 -27.17
C ILE A 388 23.97 -16.15 -25.68
N GLN A 389 22.91 -15.95 -24.90
CA GLN A 389 22.97 -15.92 -23.44
C GLN A 389 23.25 -17.34 -22.92
N GLU A 390 24.32 -17.52 -22.14
CA GLU A 390 24.78 -18.83 -21.70
C GLU A 390 24.69 -18.98 -20.18
N THR A 391 24.24 -20.14 -19.70
CA THR A 391 24.28 -20.48 -18.27
C THR A 391 25.73 -20.61 -17.79
N ILE A 392 26.16 -19.64 -16.99
CA ILE A 392 27.49 -19.59 -16.41
C ILE A 392 27.55 -20.31 -15.06
N VAL A 393 26.47 -20.30 -14.28
CA VAL A 393 26.31 -21.04 -13.02
C VAL A 393 24.92 -21.66 -12.97
N SER A 394 24.83 -22.90 -12.47
CA SER A 394 23.56 -23.58 -12.16
C SER A 394 23.85 -24.58 -11.05
N THR A 395 23.42 -24.25 -9.83
CA THR A 395 23.64 -25.06 -8.62
C THR A 395 22.58 -24.69 -7.59
N ASP A 396 22.27 -25.60 -6.67
CA ASP A 396 21.50 -25.25 -5.49
C ASP A 396 22.43 -24.53 -4.48
N VAL A 397 21.93 -23.50 -3.83
CA VAL A 397 22.58 -22.80 -2.71
C VAL A 397 21.75 -23.03 -1.46
N THR A 398 22.42 -23.36 -0.36
CA THR A 398 21.77 -23.83 0.88
C THR A 398 22.15 -23.01 2.12
N GLU A 399 23.24 -22.24 2.05
CA GLU A 399 23.66 -21.37 3.15
C GLU A 399 22.97 -20.03 2.97
N LEU A 400 22.51 -19.43 4.07
CA LEU A 400 21.94 -18.08 4.02
C LEU A 400 23.08 -17.08 4.21
N GLY A 401 23.00 -15.95 3.53
CA GLY A 401 24.07 -14.95 3.54
C GLY A 401 24.38 -14.38 2.16
N GLN A 402 25.35 -13.48 2.14
CA GLN A 402 25.87 -12.90 0.92
C GLN A 402 26.84 -13.85 0.19
N TYR A 403 26.50 -14.25 -1.03
CA TYR A 403 27.36 -15.00 -1.94
C TYR A 403 28.17 -14.05 -2.83
N GLU A 404 29.35 -14.49 -3.27
CA GLU A 404 30.20 -13.74 -4.19
C GLU A 404 30.35 -14.47 -5.53
N LEU A 405 29.76 -13.91 -6.60
CA LEU A 405 29.94 -14.35 -7.98
C LEU A 405 31.12 -13.60 -8.61
N ILE A 406 32.22 -14.30 -8.85
CA ILE A 406 33.45 -13.74 -9.41
C ILE A 406 33.56 -14.14 -10.88
N ILE A 407 33.64 -13.14 -11.75
CA ILE A 407 33.89 -13.32 -13.18
C ILE A 407 35.30 -12.82 -13.48
N ILE A 408 36.14 -13.68 -14.05
CA ILE A 408 37.54 -13.38 -14.38
C ILE A 408 37.72 -13.47 -15.88
N ASN A 409 38.12 -12.37 -16.51
CA ASN A 409 38.44 -12.35 -17.94
C ASN A 409 39.83 -12.94 -18.18
N LYS A 410 39.91 -14.18 -18.69
CA LYS A 410 41.18 -14.83 -19.05
C LYS A 410 41.63 -14.48 -20.47
N GLY A 411 40.80 -13.75 -21.21
CA GLY A 411 41.08 -13.28 -22.54
C GLY A 411 42.01 -12.05 -22.58
N ALA A 412 42.38 -11.67 -23.80
CA ALA A 412 43.27 -10.55 -24.07
C ALA A 412 42.54 -9.24 -24.37
N SER A 413 41.21 -9.27 -24.53
CA SER A 413 40.40 -8.10 -24.88
C SER A 413 39.49 -7.72 -23.72
N THR A 414 39.26 -6.42 -23.55
CA THR A 414 38.18 -5.91 -22.69
C THR A 414 36.83 -6.42 -23.20
N ALA A 415 35.95 -6.80 -22.28
CA ALA A 415 34.61 -7.26 -22.60
C ALA A 415 33.57 -6.63 -21.67
N THR A 416 32.48 -6.15 -22.24
CA THR A 416 31.22 -5.96 -21.53
C THR A 416 30.61 -7.34 -21.23
N VAL A 417 30.15 -7.50 -19.99
CA VAL A 417 29.51 -8.68 -19.44
C VAL A 417 28.14 -8.27 -18.92
N GLU A 418 27.09 -8.89 -19.42
CA GLU A 418 25.73 -8.75 -18.90
C GLU A 418 25.38 -10.05 -18.18
N VAL A 419 24.95 -9.96 -16.93
CA VAL A 419 24.59 -11.11 -16.09
C VAL A 419 23.15 -10.94 -15.63
N ASP A 420 22.38 -12.02 -15.68
CA ASP A 420 21.05 -12.14 -15.08
C ASP A 420 21.11 -13.33 -14.11
N ILE A 421 20.91 -13.04 -12.83
CA ILE A 421 20.97 -14.00 -11.73
C ILE A 421 19.54 -14.25 -11.28
N THR A 422 19.17 -15.52 -11.18
CA THR A 422 17.83 -15.96 -10.84
C THR A 422 17.86 -16.86 -9.61
N HIS A 423 17.07 -16.49 -8.61
CA HIS A 423 16.85 -17.24 -7.38
C HIS A 423 15.57 -16.79 -6.67
N ASP A 424 15.23 -17.46 -5.58
CA ASP A 424 14.07 -17.16 -4.75
C ASP A 424 14.49 -16.42 -3.47
N PHE A 425 13.52 -15.77 -2.82
CA PHE A 425 13.66 -15.05 -1.55
C PHE A 425 12.59 -15.49 -0.54
N ASP A 426 12.79 -15.01 0.69
CA ASP A 426 11.92 -15.11 1.87
C ASP A 426 12.36 -13.91 2.73
N TYR A 427 11.86 -12.73 2.40
CA TYR A 427 12.31 -11.46 3.00
C TYR A 427 11.93 -11.32 4.47
N GLU A 428 10.81 -11.91 4.90
CA GLU A 428 10.32 -11.89 6.29
C GLU A 428 10.78 -13.09 7.13
N GLY A 429 11.39 -14.09 6.52
CA GLY A 429 11.87 -15.30 7.20
C GLY A 429 10.75 -16.19 7.72
N ASN A 430 9.58 -16.19 7.06
CA ASN A 430 8.42 -16.98 7.44
C ASN A 430 8.53 -18.46 6.97
N GLY A 431 9.53 -18.77 6.13
CA GLY A 431 9.83 -20.09 5.58
C GLY A 431 9.13 -20.39 4.24
N VAL A 432 8.38 -19.44 3.69
CA VAL A 432 7.68 -19.53 2.41
C VAL A 432 8.47 -18.75 1.36
N SER A 433 8.29 -19.08 0.09
CA SER A 433 8.97 -18.38 -1.01
C SER A 433 8.20 -17.14 -1.39
N ASP A 434 8.88 -16.01 -1.51
CA ASP A 434 8.33 -14.78 -2.09
C ASP A 434 7.82 -15.00 -3.52
N SER A 435 8.42 -15.91 -4.29
CA SER A 435 7.89 -16.28 -5.61
C SER A 435 6.50 -16.95 -5.55
N THR A 436 6.09 -17.45 -4.38
CA THR A 436 4.84 -18.18 -4.17
C THR A 436 3.82 -17.45 -3.30
N GLU A 437 4.16 -16.25 -2.82
CA GLU A 437 3.29 -15.45 -1.98
C GLU A 437 3.32 -13.97 -2.36
N SER A 438 2.34 -13.22 -1.87
CA SER A 438 2.33 -11.77 -2.03
C SER A 438 2.95 -11.11 -0.81
N TRP A 439 3.39 -9.85 -0.92
CA TRP A 439 3.75 -9.02 0.24
C TRP A 439 2.72 -9.11 1.38
N VAL A 440 1.46 -9.30 1.02
CA VAL A 440 0.32 -9.39 1.92
C VAL A 440 0.17 -10.80 2.48
N ASN A 441 1.16 -11.27 3.24
CA ASN A 441 1.09 -12.56 3.93
C ASN A 441 0.57 -12.44 5.37
N GLY A 442 0.18 -11.24 5.79
CA GLY A 442 -0.47 -10.97 7.08
C GLY A 442 -1.99 -11.18 7.12
N PHE A 443 -2.68 -11.39 5.99
CA PHE A 443 -4.15 -11.29 5.91
C PHE A 443 -4.81 -12.36 5.03
N ASP A 444 -4.89 -13.58 5.55
CA ASP A 444 -5.98 -14.54 5.28
C ASP A 444 -7.24 -14.18 6.11
N ALA A 445 -7.26 -13.00 6.74
CA ALA A 445 -8.46 -12.47 7.37
C ALA A 445 -9.46 -12.10 6.28
N ASP A 446 -10.71 -12.37 6.58
CA ASP A 446 -11.90 -12.04 5.81
C ASP A 446 -12.75 -11.22 6.79
N SER A 447 -12.49 -9.91 6.78
CA SER A 447 -12.90 -8.98 7.83
C SER A 447 -14.41 -8.71 7.84
N ASP A 448 -15.07 -8.84 6.69
CA ASP A 448 -16.53 -8.76 6.56
C ASP A 448 -17.23 -10.13 6.36
N ASN A 449 -16.47 -11.21 6.20
CA ASN A 449 -16.93 -12.60 6.07
C ASN A 449 -17.69 -12.89 4.77
N ASP A 450 -17.30 -12.25 3.67
CA ASP A 450 -17.89 -12.44 2.35
C ASP A 450 -17.23 -13.56 1.53
N LEU A 451 -16.11 -14.13 2.02
CA LEU A 451 -15.26 -15.15 1.39
C LEU A 451 -14.22 -14.61 0.38
N ILE A 452 -14.06 -13.30 0.28
CA ILE A 452 -12.87 -12.63 -0.25
C ILE A 452 -11.98 -12.27 0.95
N SER A 453 -10.66 -12.41 0.81
CA SER A 453 -9.75 -11.94 1.87
C SER A 453 -9.54 -10.43 1.76
N ASP A 454 -9.25 -9.76 2.88
CA ASP A 454 -8.95 -8.32 2.95
C ASP A 454 -7.92 -7.88 1.89
N SER A 455 -6.97 -8.77 1.62
CA SER A 455 -5.91 -8.62 0.63
C SER A 455 -6.40 -8.68 -0.83
N TRP A 456 -7.39 -9.51 -1.12
CA TRP A 456 -7.98 -9.62 -2.45
C TRP A 456 -9.00 -8.52 -2.72
N GLU A 457 -9.71 -8.05 -1.70
CA GLU A 457 -10.64 -6.92 -1.81
C GLU A 457 -9.91 -5.65 -2.27
N GLU A 458 -8.74 -5.37 -1.66
CA GLU A 458 -7.92 -4.22 -2.05
C GLU A 458 -7.37 -4.31 -3.49
N ILE A 459 -7.03 -5.51 -3.97
CA ILE A 459 -6.60 -5.72 -5.37
C ILE A 459 -7.77 -5.52 -6.34
N MET A 460 -8.96 -5.96 -5.95
CA MET A 460 -10.16 -5.89 -6.79
C MET A 460 -10.84 -4.52 -6.73
N GLY A 461 -10.46 -3.68 -5.76
CA GLY A 461 -11.00 -2.34 -5.55
C GLY A 461 -12.32 -2.34 -4.77
N THR A 462 -12.58 -3.39 -3.98
CA THR A 462 -13.71 -3.49 -3.03
C THR A 462 -13.27 -3.16 -1.60
N GLN A 463 -14.23 -2.93 -0.70
CA GLN A 463 -13.95 -2.46 0.66
C GLN A 463 -13.92 -3.59 1.69
N ARG A 464 -12.75 -3.75 2.34
CA ARG A 464 -12.41 -4.77 3.36
C ARG A 464 -13.36 -5.00 4.55
N PHE A 465 -14.35 -4.13 4.74
CA PHE A 465 -15.30 -4.21 5.86
C PHE A 465 -16.75 -4.13 5.36
N ASN A 466 -16.96 -4.35 4.07
CA ASN A 466 -18.23 -4.19 3.40
C ASN A 466 -18.41 -5.30 2.35
N ALA A 467 -19.10 -6.36 2.77
CA ALA A 467 -19.34 -7.56 1.96
C ALA A 467 -20.19 -7.35 0.69
N ASP A 468 -20.72 -6.14 0.47
CA ASP A 468 -21.65 -5.78 -0.61
C ASP A 468 -21.42 -4.28 -0.96
N GLU A 469 -20.55 -4.02 -1.93
CA GLU A 469 -20.00 -2.70 -2.22
C GLU A 469 -21.06 -1.71 -2.75
N ASP A 470 -22.04 -2.18 -3.54
CA ASP A 470 -23.11 -1.35 -4.10
C ASP A 470 -24.46 -1.48 -3.37
N ASN A 471 -24.55 -2.36 -2.38
CA ASN A 471 -25.70 -2.61 -1.52
C ASN A 471 -26.95 -3.10 -2.28
N ASP A 472 -26.77 -3.88 -3.35
CA ASP A 472 -27.87 -4.46 -4.11
C ASP A 472 -28.39 -5.79 -3.53
N GLY A 473 -27.63 -6.42 -2.62
CA GLY A 473 -27.97 -7.68 -1.96
C GLY A 473 -27.23 -8.91 -2.48
N LEU A 474 -26.34 -8.77 -3.47
CA LEU A 474 -25.30 -9.75 -3.78
C LEU A 474 -24.01 -9.38 -3.03
N SER A 475 -23.28 -10.39 -2.55
CA SER A 475 -21.94 -10.13 -1.99
C SER A 475 -20.91 -9.92 -3.08
N ASP A 476 -19.86 -9.16 -2.80
CA ASP A 476 -18.73 -8.95 -3.72
C ASP A 476 -18.18 -10.29 -4.23
N TYR A 477 -18.07 -11.29 -3.33
CA TYR A 477 -17.72 -12.66 -3.69
C TYR A 477 -18.65 -13.28 -4.74
N GLU A 478 -19.97 -13.18 -4.54
CA GLU A 478 -20.97 -13.74 -5.44
C GLU A 478 -20.88 -13.09 -6.82
N GLU A 479 -20.72 -11.78 -6.86
CA GLU A 479 -20.61 -11.02 -8.09
C GLU A 479 -19.31 -11.36 -8.84
N ILE A 480 -18.17 -11.38 -8.16
CA ILE A 480 -16.87 -11.65 -8.78
C ILE A 480 -16.73 -13.11 -9.20
N TYR A 481 -17.12 -14.06 -8.35
CA TYR A 481 -16.80 -15.48 -8.56
C TYR A 481 -17.91 -16.28 -9.20
N ILE A 482 -19.19 -15.95 -8.93
CA ILE A 482 -20.34 -16.74 -9.35
C ILE A 482 -21.03 -16.09 -10.56
N TYR A 483 -21.53 -14.86 -10.42
CA TYR A 483 -22.40 -14.21 -11.41
C TYR A 483 -21.61 -13.41 -12.47
N LYS A 484 -20.35 -13.06 -12.17
CA LYS A 484 -19.46 -12.27 -13.03
C LYS A 484 -20.00 -10.87 -13.33
N THR A 485 -20.74 -10.29 -12.38
CA THR A 485 -21.25 -8.91 -12.35
C THR A 485 -20.21 -7.98 -11.73
N SER A 486 -20.56 -6.70 -11.52
CA SER A 486 -19.64 -5.66 -11.05
C SER A 486 -20.00 -5.23 -9.61
N PRO A 487 -19.15 -5.49 -8.60
CA PRO A 487 -19.44 -5.18 -7.19
C PRO A 487 -19.79 -3.73 -6.86
N SER A 488 -19.38 -2.80 -7.71
CA SER A 488 -19.61 -1.36 -7.52
C SER A 488 -20.79 -0.81 -8.33
N SER A 489 -21.62 -1.68 -8.90
CA SER A 489 -22.67 -1.32 -9.85
C SER A 489 -23.87 -2.25 -9.72
N ASN A 490 -24.88 -1.79 -8.99
CA ASN A 490 -26.10 -2.53 -8.70
C ASN A 490 -26.93 -2.93 -9.94
N ASP A 491 -26.56 -2.46 -11.13
CA ASP A 491 -27.16 -2.72 -12.44
C ASP A 491 -26.00 -2.80 -13.44
N THR A 492 -25.46 -4.00 -13.64
CA THR A 492 -24.22 -4.24 -14.41
C THR A 492 -24.42 -3.99 -15.91
N ASP A 493 -25.59 -4.30 -16.46
CA ASP A 493 -25.88 -4.17 -17.89
C ASP A 493 -26.66 -2.92 -18.29
N ARG A 494 -27.16 -2.18 -17.30
CA ARG A 494 -27.80 -0.87 -17.39
C ARG A 494 -29.21 -0.92 -17.98
N ASP A 495 -29.95 -1.96 -17.67
CA ASP A 495 -31.33 -2.14 -18.14
C ASP A 495 -32.41 -1.69 -17.14
N LEU A 496 -31.98 -1.10 -16.01
CA LEU A 496 -32.78 -0.55 -14.92
C LEU A 496 -33.31 -1.58 -13.90
N MET A 497 -32.93 -2.85 -14.01
CA MET A 497 -33.12 -3.86 -12.97
C MET A 497 -31.83 -4.02 -12.16
N SER A 498 -31.94 -4.51 -10.91
CA SER A 498 -30.73 -4.80 -10.13
C SER A 498 -30.21 -6.20 -10.38
N ASP A 499 -28.89 -6.38 -10.32
CA ASP A 499 -28.25 -7.67 -10.55
C ASP A 499 -28.82 -8.74 -9.58
N SER A 500 -29.04 -8.35 -8.32
CA SER A 500 -29.67 -9.20 -7.31
C SER A 500 -31.11 -9.64 -7.64
N TYR A 501 -31.93 -8.76 -8.24
CA TYR A 501 -33.30 -9.08 -8.64
C TYR A 501 -33.29 -10.07 -9.80
N GLU A 502 -32.40 -9.83 -10.76
CA GLU A 502 -32.26 -10.67 -11.94
C GLU A 502 -31.80 -12.08 -11.58
N VAL A 503 -30.80 -12.19 -10.70
CA VAL A 503 -30.34 -13.48 -10.16
C VAL A 503 -31.47 -14.23 -9.45
N LEU A 504 -32.24 -13.54 -8.60
CA LEU A 504 -33.34 -14.13 -7.85
C LEU A 504 -34.48 -14.63 -8.76
N ASN A 505 -34.76 -13.92 -9.85
CA ASN A 505 -35.81 -14.25 -10.80
C ASN A 505 -35.33 -15.13 -11.97
N GLY A 506 -34.03 -15.37 -12.11
CA GLY A 506 -33.47 -16.20 -13.18
C GLY A 506 -33.35 -15.47 -14.53
N LEU A 507 -33.22 -14.15 -14.48
CA LEU A 507 -32.87 -13.26 -15.59
C LEU A 507 -31.34 -13.20 -15.80
N GLN A 508 -30.86 -12.32 -16.68
CA GLN A 508 -29.46 -12.25 -17.09
C GLN A 508 -28.80 -10.90 -16.73
N PRO A 509 -28.12 -10.78 -15.58
CA PRO A 509 -27.55 -9.51 -15.04
C PRO A 509 -26.36 -8.93 -15.82
N LYS A 510 -26.17 -9.37 -17.05
CA LYS A 510 -25.07 -8.95 -17.94
C LYS A 510 -25.58 -8.67 -19.35
N ARG A 511 -26.90 -8.75 -19.56
CA ARG A 511 -27.57 -8.64 -20.83
C ARG A 511 -28.97 -8.07 -20.61
N ASP A 512 -29.10 -6.80 -20.98
CA ASP A 512 -30.37 -6.08 -21.14
C ASP A 512 -31.49 -6.98 -21.69
N ASP A 513 -32.36 -7.40 -20.78
CA ASP A 513 -33.54 -8.20 -21.04
C ASP A 513 -34.81 -7.68 -20.37
N ALA A 514 -34.76 -6.44 -19.89
CA ALA A 514 -35.88 -5.64 -19.41
C ALA A 514 -37.18 -5.68 -20.27
N GLU A 515 -37.05 -5.75 -21.60
CA GLU A 515 -38.19 -5.81 -22.55
C GLU A 515 -38.70 -7.24 -22.82
N GLU A 516 -38.03 -8.27 -22.30
CA GLU A 516 -38.49 -9.66 -22.38
C GLU A 516 -39.61 -9.93 -21.35
N ASP A 517 -40.30 -11.04 -21.55
CA ASP A 517 -41.43 -11.51 -20.73
C ASP A 517 -41.11 -12.97 -20.41
N LEU A 518 -40.41 -13.20 -19.29
CA LEU A 518 -39.78 -14.47 -18.98
C LEU A 518 -40.82 -15.58 -18.74
N ASP A 519 -41.94 -15.26 -18.09
CA ASP A 519 -42.98 -16.23 -17.72
C ASP A 519 -44.18 -16.28 -18.68
N GLY A 520 -44.32 -15.29 -19.57
CA GLY A 520 -45.32 -15.22 -20.62
C GLY A 520 -46.71 -14.76 -20.16
N ASP A 521 -46.81 -14.06 -19.03
CA ASP A 521 -48.07 -13.56 -18.49
C ASP A 521 -48.53 -12.25 -19.17
N GLY A 522 -47.61 -11.54 -19.82
CA GLY A 522 -47.86 -10.32 -20.58
C GLY A 522 -47.35 -9.02 -19.94
N LEU A 523 -46.69 -9.09 -18.78
CA LEU A 523 -45.83 -8.02 -18.25
C LEU A 523 -44.38 -8.22 -18.74
N THR A 524 -43.62 -7.14 -18.91
CA THR A 524 -42.17 -7.28 -19.16
C THR A 524 -41.41 -7.42 -17.85
N ASN A 525 -40.21 -8.00 -17.89
CA ASN A 525 -39.34 -8.17 -16.72
C ASN A 525 -39.16 -6.86 -15.93
N LEU A 526 -38.97 -5.73 -16.64
CA LEU A 526 -38.87 -4.41 -16.02
C LEU A 526 -40.20 -3.94 -15.39
N GLU A 527 -41.34 -4.22 -16.02
CA GLU A 527 -42.64 -3.90 -15.41
C GLU A 527 -42.81 -4.65 -14.10
N GLU A 528 -42.41 -5.93 -14.08
CA GLU A 528 -42.47 -6.76 -12.88
C GLU A 528 -41.52 -6.29 -11.78
N PHE A 529 -40.29 -5.92 -12.12
CA PHE A 529 -39.35 -5.28 -11.19
C PHE A 529 -39.94 -4.02 -10.54
N LEU A 530 -40.57 -3.15 -11.34
CA LEU A 530 -41.19 -1.91 -10.86
C LEU A 530 -42.44 -2.15 -10.01
N LEU A 531 -43.15 -3.24 -10.23
CA LEU A 531 -44.33 -3.66 -9.47
C LEU A 531 -43.98 -4.45 -8.21
N GLY A 532 -42.73 -4.94 -8.10
CA GLY A 532 -42.27 -5.81 -7.02
C GLY A 532 -42.74 -7.27 -7.18
N THR A 533 -43.17 -7.65 -8.38
CA THR A 533 -43.57 -9.01 -8.74
C THR A 533 -42.37 -9.84 -9.19
N LYS A 534 -42.57 -11.14 -9.37
CA LYS A 534 -41.51 -12.10 -9.73
C LYS A 534 -41.55 -12.41 -11.22
N ALA A 535 -40.52 -12.00 -11.96
CA ALA A 535 -40.43 -12.23 -13.40
C ALA A 535 -40.52 -13.69 -13.89
N ASN A 536 -40.39 -14.65 -12.98
CA ASN A 536 -40.51 -16.07 -13.28
C ASN A 536 -41.82 -16.72 -12.83
N SER A 537 -42.82 -15.93 -12.42
CA SER A 537 -44.05 -16.42 -11.82
C SER A 537 -45.26 -15.61 -12.26
N THR A 538 -46.13 -16.25 -13.05
CA THR A 538 -47.33 -15.62 -13.61
C THR A 538 -48.40 -15.24 -12.58
N ASP A 539 -48.10 -15.36 -11.29
CA ASP A 539 -48.96 -15.24 -10.10
C ASP A 539 -48.01 -15.17 -8.89
N SER A 540 -47.58 -13.95 -8.56
CA SER A 540 -46.47 -13.68 -7.64
C SER A 540 -46.80 -14.01 -6.19
N ASP A 541 -48.06 -13.83 -5.79
CA ASP A 541 -48.55 -14.07 -4.43
C ASP A 541 -49.20 -15.46 -4.25
N SER A 542 -49.41 -16.18 -5.36
CA SER A 542 -49.99 -17.52 -5.43
C SER A 542 -51.45 -17.60 -4.97
N ASP A 543 -52.24 -16.54 -5.16
CA ASP A 543 -53.66 -16.49 -4.79
C ASP A 543 -54.60 -17.05 -5.88
N GLY A 544 -54.04 -17.28 -7.08
CA GLY A 544 -54.71 -17.88 -8.23
C GLY A 544 -55.15 -16.88 -9.30
N MET A 545 -54.79 -15.61 -9.18
CA MET A 545 -54.94 -14.57 -10.20
C MET A 545 -53.57 -14.22 -10.81
N PRO A 546 -53.47 -13.96 -12.13
CA PRO A 546 -52.20 -13.52 -12.72
C PRO A 546 -51.89 -12.06 -12.48
N ASP A 547 -50.61 -11.75 -12.29
CA ASP A 547 -50.10 -10.40 -12.04
C ASP A 547 -50.59 -9.39 -13.10
N SER A 548 -50.49 -9.75 -14.38
CA SER A 548 -51.02 -8.96 -15.51
C SER A 548 -52.51 -8.63 -15.40
N TRP A 549 -53.33 -9.54 -14.88
CA TRP A 549 -54.77 -9.32 -14.68
C TRP A 549 -55.01 -8.36 -13.53
N GLU A 550 -54.28 -8.56 -12.43
CA GLU A 550 -54.39 -7.75 -11.23
C GLU A 550 -53.97 -6.31 -11.48
N VAL A 551 -52.84 -6.11 -12.17
CA VAL A 551 -52.37 -4.79 -12.62
C VAL A 551 -53.40 -4.11 -13.53
N TYR A 552 -54.02 -4.86 -14.45
CA TYR A 552 -55.00 -4.31 -15.38
C TYR A 552 -56.28 -3.80 -14.67
N TYR A 553 -56.75 -4.52 -13.64
CA TYR A 553 -57.95 -4.15 -12.89
C TYR A 553 -57.67 -3.28 -11.66
N GLY A 554 -56.42 -3.21 -11.20
CA GLY A 554 -55.98 -2.41 -10.06
C GLY A 554 -56.12 -3.11 -8.70
N THR A 555 -56.05 -4.44 -8.67
CA THR A 555 -55.81 -5.24 -7.44
C THR A 555 -54.30 -5.32 -7.17
N ASP A 556 -53.89 -5.92 -6.05
CA ASP A 556 -52.48 -5.92 -5.61
C ASP A 556 -51.79 -7.28 -5.89
N PRO A 557 -50.94 -7.39 -6.94
CA PRO A 557 -50.33 -8.66 -7.35
C PRO A 557 -49.32 -9.23 -6.35
N CYS A 558 -49.03 -8.51 -5.27
CA CYS A 558 -48.09 -8.92 -4.23
C CYS A 558 -48.79 -9.41 -2.95
N VAL A 559 -50.13 -9.46 -2.90
CA VAL A 559 -50.92 -9.73 -1.68
C VAL A 559 -52.17 -10.53 -1.97
N ASP A 560 -52.31 -11.73 -1.37
CA ASP A 560 -53.50 -12.60 -1.51
C ASP A 560 -54.79 -11.84 -1.15
N ASP A 561 -55.43 -11.33 -2.20
CA ASP A 561 -56.62 -10.51 -2.16
C ASP A 561 -57.78 -11.14 -2.94
N ALA A 562 -57.58 -12.32 -3.53
CA ALA A 562 -58.53 -13.17 -4.22
C ALA A 562 -59.93 -13.27 -3.58
N ARG A 563 -60.03 -13.14 -2.24
CA ARG A 563 -61.29 -13.21 -1.48
C ARG A 563 -61.94 -11.87 -1.17
N LEU A 564 -61.38 -10.76 -1.62
CA LEU A 564 -61.99 -9.45 -1.48
C LEU A 564 -63.13 -9.28 -2.49
N ASP A 565 -64.09 -8.43 -2.11
CA ASP A 565 -65.27 -8.05 -2.90
C ASP A 565 -65.31 -6.51 -2.86
N PRO A 566 -64.57 -5.82 -3.75
CA PRO A 566 -64.40 -4.38 -3.69
C PRO A 566 -65.68 -3.59 -4.02
N ASP A 567 -66.58 -4.14 -4.82
CA ASP A 567 -67.81 -3.47 -5.26
C ASP A 567 -69.08 -3.88 -4.49
N GLY A 568 -69.01 -4.96 -3.71
CA GLY A 568 -70.04 -5.44 -2.79
C GLY A 568 -71.17 -6.22 -3.44
N ASP A 569 -70.96 -6.85 -4.60
CA ASP A 569 -71.98 -7.56 -5.36
C ASP A 569 -72.08 -9.09 -5.05
N LEU A 570 -71.22 -9.58 -4.14
CA LEU A 570 -71.06 -10.98 -3.73
C LEU A 570 -70.23 -11.87 -4.69
N LEU A 571 -69.59 -11.31 -5.70
CA LEU A 571 -68.47 -11.93 -6.40
C LEU A 571 -67.17 -11.44 -5.77
N VAL A 572 -66.21 -12.36 -5.60
CA VAL A 572 -64.87 -12.01 -5.12
C VAL A 572 -63.90 -11.95 -6.30
N ASN A 573 -62.77 -11.25 -6.15
CA ASN A 573 -61.77 -11.04 -7.20
C ASN A 573 -61.48 -12.31 -8.02
N ILE A 574 -61.24 -13.46 -7.37
CA ILE A 574 -60.95 -14.72 -8.07
C ILE A 574 -62.11 -15.26 -8.91
N ASP A 575 -63.36 -15.03 -8.48
CA ASP A 575 -64.54 -15.45 -9.23
C ASP A 575 -64.79 -14.52 -10.44
N GLU A 576 -64.41 -13.26 -10.31
CA GLU A 576 -64.47 -12.26 -11.39
C GLU A 576 -63.39 -12.48 -12.43
N TYR A 577 -62.16 -12.79 -12.01
CA TYR A 577 -61.09 -13.25 -12.89
C TYR A 577 -61.55 -14.44 -13.75
N ARG A 578 -62.12 -15.47 -13.10
CA ARG A 578 -62.65 -16.66 -13.79
C ARG A 578 -63.83 -16.38 -14.71
N SER A 579 -64.61 -15.33 -14.40
CA SER A 579 -65.79 -14.93 -15.16
C SER A 579 -65.47 -13.89 -16.25
N GLY A 580 -64.26 -13.31 -16.25
CA GLY A 580 -63.84 -12.24 -17.13
C GLY A 580 -64.57 -10.92 -16.88
N THR A 581 -64.95 -10.65 -15.62
CA THR A 581 -65.66 -9.42 -15.18
C THR A 581 -64.70 -8.48 -14.42
N ASN A 582 -65.18 -7.30 -14.02
CA ASN A 582 -64.34 -6.24 -13.43
C ASN A 582 -64.62 -6.10 -11.92
N PRO A 583 -63.60 -6.29 -11.05
CA PRO A 583 -63.76 -6.32 -9.58
C PRO A 583 -64.21 -5.04 -8.89
N PHE A 584 -64.35 -3.97 -9.65
CA PHE A 584 -64.83 -2.69 -9.15
C PHE A 584 -66.17 -2.27 -9.79
N VAL A 585 -66.86 -3.18 -10.51
CA VAL A 585 -68.11 -2.90 -11.24
C VAL A 585 -69.15 -4.00 -11.04
N ALA A 586 -70.12 -3.72 -10.16
CA ALA A 586 -71.15 -4.69 -9.79
C ALA A 586 -71.88 -5.33 -10.99
N ASP A 587 -71.88 -6.66 -11.02
CA ASP A 587 -72.45 -7.48 -12.07
C ASP A 587 -73.96 -7.71 -11.91
N SER A 588 -74.62 -7.91 -13.04
CA SER A 588 -76.05 -8.22 -13.09
C SER A 588 -76.29 -9.71 -12.84
N ILE A 589 -76.47 -10.10 -11.58
CA ILE A 589 -76.77 -11.48 -11.17
C ILE A 589 -78.02 -12.00 -11.91
N THR A 590 -77.86 -12.89 -12.90
CA THR A 590 -78.99 -13.67 -13.43
C THR A 590 -79.18 -14.87 -12.51
N LEU A 591 -79.99 -14.70 -11.48
CA LEU A 591 -80.31 -15.75 -10.49
C LEU A 591 -80.99 -16.95 -11.18
N MET A 592 -80.21 -17.96 -11.60
CA MET A 592 -80.76 -19.23 -12.07
C MET A 592 -81.22 -20.03 -10.86
N ILE A 593 -82.45 -19.76 -10.40
CA ILE A 593 -83.12 -20.54 -9.37
C ILE A 593 -83.34 -21.96 -9.93
N VAL A 594 -82.47 -22.90 -9.59
CA VAL A 594 -82.76 -24.34 -9.70
C VAL A 594 -83.73 -24.70 -8.59
N LEU A 595 -85.02 -24.61 -8.93
CA LEU A 595 -86.14 -24.98 -8.07
C LEU A 595 -86.29 -26.50 -8.08
N VAL A 596 -85.78 -27.21 -7.07
CA VAL A 596 -86.22 -28.59 -6.77
C VAL A 596 -86.77 -28.62 -5.35
N GLY A 597 -88.06 -28.93 -5.27
CA GLY A 597 -88.89 -28.69 -4.10
C GLY A 597 -88.83 -29.77 -3.02
N THR A 598 -89.30 -29.31 -1.85
CA THR A 598 -90.14 -29.97 -0.85
C THR A 598 -89.56 -30.54 0.46
N ILE A 599 -89.72 -29.69 1.50
CA ILE A 599 -90.36 -29.90 2.83
C ILE A 599 -89.64 -30.77 3.89
N MET A 600 -89.31 -30.17 5.06
CA MET A 600 -89.77 -30.55 6.41
C MET A 600 -89.27 -29.60 7.55
N ILE A 601 -90.19 -28.77 8.07
CA ILE A 601 -90.53 -28.42 9.49
C ILE A 601 -89.44 -28.03 10.55
N VAL A 602 -89.35 -26.71 10.82
CA VAL A 602 -89.22 -25.85 12.07
C VAL A 602 -89.15 -26.57 13.46
N PRO A 603 -88.35 -26.17 14.52
CA PRO A 603 -88.43 -24.84 15.21
C PRO A 603 -87.21 -24.22 15.99
N VAL A 604 -87.21 -22.87 16.00
CA VAL A 604 -87.01 -21.91 17.13
C VAL A 604 -85.65 -21.74 17.84
N ALA A 605 -85.10 -20.51 17.77
CA ALA A 605 -84.71 -19.61 18.90
C ALA A 605 -84.04 -18.32 18.32
N ILE A 606 -84.71 -17.18 18.19
CA ILE A 606 -84.88 -16.07 19.16
C ILE A 606 -83.56 -15.43 19.67
N LEU A 607 -83.29 -14.24 19.11
CA LEU A 607 -82.86 -12.95 19.73
C LEU A 607 -81.57 -12.90 20.59
N TYR A 608 -80.74 -11.85 20.59
CA TYR A 608 -81.08 -10.42 20.64
C TYR A 608 -79.84 -9.54 20.31
N ILE A 609 -80.05 -8.49 19.52
CA ILE A 609 -79.14 -7.35 19.27
C ILE A 609 -79.27 -6.34 20.41
N LEU A 610 -78.17 -5.85 21.00
CA LEU A 610 -78.18 -4.53 21.66
C LEU A 610 -76.97 -3.67 21.31
N LYS A 611 -77.24 -2.77 20.37
CA LYS A 611 -76.54 -1.51 20.09
C LYS A 611 -76.86 -0.50 21.20
N ARG A 612 -75.85 0.15 21.81
CA ARG A 612 -76.03 1.44 22.49
C ARG A 612 -74.73 2.24 22.57
N LYS A 613 -74.70 3.39 21.89
CA LYS A 613 -73.95 4.57 22.31
C LYS A 613 -74.78 5.83 22.03
N ASN A 614 -74.61 6.77 22.96
CA ASN A 614 -75.00 8.19 23.00
C ASN A 614 -76.38 8.51 23.57
N ILE A 615 -76.40 9.25 24.71
CA ILE A 615 -76.57 10.73 24.74
C ILE A 615 -76.53 11.23 26.21
N ILE A 616 -75.62 12.19 26.47
CA ILE A 616 -75.69 13.42 27.31
C ILE A 616 -76.34 13.38 28.71
N SER A 617 -75.53 13.56 29.76
CA SER A 617 -75.49 14.74 30.69
C SER A 617 -74.58 14.45 31.88
#